data_AF-A0A137P263-F1
#
_entry.id   AF-A0A137P263-F1
#
_cell.length_a   1.000
_cell.length_b   1.000
_cell.length_c   1.000
_cell.angle_alpha   90.00
_cell.angle_beta   90.00
_cell.angle_gamma   90.00
#
_symmetry.space_group_name_H-M   'P 1'
#
loop_
_entity.id
_entity.type
_entity.pdbx_description
1 polymer ?
#
loop_
_entity_poly.entity_id
_entity_poly.type
_entity_poly.pdbx_seq_one_letter_code
_entity_poly.pdbx_strand_id
1 'polypeptide(L)'
;MNLDMPDIALICLAFTVVILLDFIVVEYVLKLGVFSLGTVWLRVVLILDVATEGIPWLLMWLYPEQANKYAIPAGALSVSRMCMYYHMILEQNLYWMSDKIKRIGYTSLIFYVMANIVVISSFITYNLGLAAQFVIIYTHYVDLVVYLWLSIMEILVSYKVYMNSKKKVKAVSLSLWRKIQFGTAVIALCAILDFVVLVMENAGDHHLAYTIKPPIFGFKIVFECLCFQFIKGIVISIGQ
;
A
#
# COMPACT_ATOMS: atom_id res chain seq x y z
N MET A 1 -2.87 31.58 -4.81
CA MET A 1 -3.16 30.66 -5.94
C MET A 1 -4.01 29.56 -5.36
N ASN A 2 -5.32 29.58 -5.60
CA ASN A 2 -6.19 28.47 -5.21
C ASN A 2 -5.94 27.38 -6.25
N LEU A 3 -5.39 26.24 -5.83
CA LEU A 3 -5.29 25.07 -6.69
C LEU A 3 -6.66 24.40 -6.69
N ASP A 4 -7.23 24.22 -7.87
CA ASP A 4 -8.49 23.50 -8.00
C ASP A 4 -8.23 21.99 -7.91
N MET A 5 -9.24 21.20 -7.53
CA MET A 5 -9.09 19.75 -7.33
C MET A 5 -8.47 18.98 -8.51
N PRO A 6 -8.76 19.31 -9.79
CA PRO A 6 -8.08 18.67 -10.91
C PRO A 6 -6.57 18.92 -10.95
N ASP A 7 -6.12 20.12 -10.55
CA ASP A 7 -4.70 20.44 -10.48
C ASP A 7 -4.00 19.61 -9.40
N ILE A 8 -4.65 19.46 -8.24
CA ILE A 8 -4.15 18.62 -7.14
C ILE A 8 -4.07 17.16 -7.60
N ALA A 9 -5.09 16.65 -8.28
CA ALA A 9 -5.10 15.28 -8.80
C ALA A 9 -4.02 15.03 -9.85
N LEU A 10 -3.77 16.00 -10.73
CA LEU A 10 -2.70 15.91 -11.71
C LEU A 10 -1.31 15.91 -11.04
N ILE A 11 -1.11 16.78 -10.04
CA ILE A 11 0.13 16.81 -9.25
C ILE A 11 0.35 15.48 -8.54
N CYS A 12 -0.69 14.92 -7.89
CA CYS A 12 -0.62 13.64 -7.20
C CYS A 12 -0.32 12.48 -8.16
N LEU A 13 -0.92 12.46 -9.35
CA LEU A 13 -0.62 11.47 -10.38
C LEU A 13 0.82 11.60 -10.89
N ALA A 14 1.25 12.81 -11.21
CA ALA A 14 2.62 13.07 -11.66
C ALA A 14 3.65 12.65 -10.60
N PHE A 15 3.41 13.00 -9.34
CA PHE A 15 4.27 12.60 -8.22
C PHE A 15 4.31 11.08 -8.04
N THR A 16 3.17 10.40 -8.16
CA THR A 16 3.09 8.94 -8.13
C THR A 16 3.95 8.33 -9.24
N VAL A 17 3.80 8.79 -10.49
CA VAL A 17 4.59 8.30 -11.62
C VAL A 17 6.08 8.56 -11.42
N VAL A 18 6.47 9.75 -10.96
CA VAL A 18 7.87 10.10 -10.71
C VAL A 18 8.50 9.21 -9.65
N ILE A 19 7.84 9.01 -8.50
CA ILE A 19 8.34 8.10 -7.44
C ILE A 19 8.59 6.69 -7.99
N LEU A 20 7.66 6.21 -8.81
CA LEU A 20 7.72 4.86 -9.36
C LEU A 20 8.86 4.72 -10.39
N LEU A 21 9.04 5.72 -11.24
CA LEU A 21 10.16 5.77 -12.19
C LEU A 21 11.50 5.85 -11.47
N ASP A 22 11.62 6.73 -10.47
CA ASP A 22 12.82 6.86 -9.65
C ASP A 22 13.17 5.53 -8.98
N PHE A 23 12.18 4.81 -8.44
CA PHE A 23 12.40 3.50 -7.86
C PHE A 23 12.88 2.45 -8.86
N ILE A 24 12.29 2.40 -10.06
CA ILE A 24 12.74 1.51 -11.13
C ILE A 24 14.19 1.82 -11.52
N VAL A 25 14.53 3.10 -11.67
CA VAL A 25 15.88 3.56 -12.00
C VAL A 25 16.85 3.19 -10.87
N VAL A 26 16.51 3.48 -9.61
CA VAL A 26 17.33 3.15 -8.44
C VAL A 26 17.62 1.66 -8.38
N GLU A 27 16.61 0.81 -8.57
CA GLU A 27 16.78 -0.64 -8.53
C GLU A 27 17.56 -1.16 -9.74
N TYR A 28 17.35 -0.61 -10.94
CA TYR A 28 18.11 -0.97 -12.14
C TYR A 28 19.59 -0.59 -12.01
N VAL A 29 19.87 0.62 -11.50
CA VAL A 29 21.24 1.17 -11.37
C VAL A 29 21.98 0.54 -10.20
N LEU A 30 21.38 0.51 -9.02
CA LEU A 30 22.05 0.06 -7.80
C LEU A 30 21.99 -1.46 -7.63
N LYS A 31 21.17 -2.18 -8.42
CA LYS A 31 20.97 -3.63 -8.33
C LYS A 31 20.79 -4.09 -6.88
N LEU A 32 19.96 -3.36 -6.11
CA LEU A 32 19.77 -3.63 -4.68
C LEU A 32 19.15 -5.02 -4.45
N GLY A 33 18.71 -5.68 -5.52
CA GLY A 33 18.06 -6.98 -5.44
C GLY A 33 16.70 -6.84 -4.78
N VAL A 34 16.14 -5.63 -4.79
CA VAL A 34 14.77 -5.41 -4.34
C VAL A 34 13.89 -6.31 -5.17
N PHE A 35 14.02 -6.32 -6.50
CA PHE A 35 13.25 -7.24 -7.34
C PHE A 35 13.69 -8.71 -7.23
N SER A 36 14.95 -9.01 -6.90
CA SER A 36 15.46 -10.40 -6.93
C SER A 36 14.94 -11.30 -5.80
N LEU A 37 14.45 -10.73 -4.69
CA LEU A 37 13.88 -11.49 -3.56
C LEU A 37 12.36 -11.35 -3.52
N GLY A 38 11.64 -12.42 -3.87
CA GLY A 38 10.18 -12.47 -4.01
C GLY A 38 9.71 -12.40 -5.46
N THR A 39 8.40 -12.28 -5.70
CA THR A 39 7.84 -12.18 -7.05
C THR A 39 8.04 -10.77 -7.61
N VAL A 40 9.11 -10.56 -8.41
CA VAL A 40 9.39 -9.32 -9.17
C VAL A 40 8.11 -8.72 -9.76
N TRP A 41 7.35 -9.55 -10.45
CA TRP A 41 6.14 -9.19 -11.16
C TRP A 41 5.03 -8.65 -10.26
N LEU A 42 4.90 -9.15 -9.02
CA LEU A 42 3.90 -8.62 -8.09
C LEU A 42 4.12 -7.14 -7.81
N ARG A 43 5.38 -6.74 -7.62
CA ARG A 43 5.74 -5.33 -7.39
C ARG A 43 5.54 -4.47 -8.61
N VAL A 44 5.97 -4.95 -9.78
CA VAL A 44 5.78 -4.22 -11.05
C VAL A 44 4.30 -4.01 -11.32
N VAL A 45 3.48 -5.05 -11.17
CA VAL A 45 2.03 -4.95 -11.36
C VAL A 45 1.41 -4.03 -10.32
N LEU A 46 1.79 -4.13 -9.04
CA LEU A 46 1.30 -3.22 -8.00
C LEU A 46 1.65 -1.75 -8.29
N ILE A 47 2.87 -1.48 -8.77
CA ILE A 47 3.33 -0.16 -9.17
C ILE A 47 2.47 0.41 -10.31
N LEU A 48 2.23 -0.41 -11.34
CA LEU A 48 1.38 -0.03 -12.47
C LEU A 48 -0.07 0.18 -12.04
N ASP A 49 -0.59 -0.66 -11.15
CA ASP A 49 -1.94 -0.57 -10.61
C ASP A 49 -2.14 0.75 -9.83
N VAL A 50 -1.19 1.14 -8.98
CA VAL A 50 -1.21 2.44 -8.27
C VAL A 50 -1.17 3.63 -9.23
N ALA A 51 -0.32 3.57 -10.26
CA ALA A 51 -0.21 4.64 -11.26
C ALA A 51 -1.50 4.75 -12.10
N THR A 52 -2.08 3.61 -12.48
CA THR A 52 -3.32 3.57 -13.27
C THR A 52 -4.55 3.94 -12.46
N GLU A 53 -4.58 3.66 -11.15
CA GLU A 53 -5.67 4.03 -10.24
C GLU A 53 -5.91 5.55 -10.20
N GLY A 54 -4.85 6.36 -10.27
CA GLY A 54 -4.98 7.83 -10.25
C GLY A 54 -5.72 8.41 -11.48
N ILE A 55 -5.73 7.69 -12.61
CA ILE A 55 -6.36 8.13 -13.86
C ILE A 55 -7.89 8.21 -13.74
N PRO A 56 -8.63 7.15 -13.36
CA PRO A 56 -10.07 7.23 -13.23
C PRO A 56 -10.51 8.19 -12.11
N TRP A 57 -9.74 8.36 -11.03
CA TRP A 57 -10.01 9.42 -10.05
C TRP A 57 -9.92 10.81 -10.68
N LEU A 58 -8.85 11.11 -11.42
CA LEU A 58 -8.71 12.38 -12.14
C LEU A 58 -9.86 12.60 -13.14
N LEU A 59 -10.22 11.58 -13.92
CA LEU A 59 -11.31 11.66 -14.90
C LEU A 59 -12.66 11.91 -14.23
N MET A 60 -12.90 11.34 -13.05
CA MET A 60 -14.10 11.59 -12.27
C MET A 60 -14.20 13.07 -11.82
N TRP A 61 -13.07 13.70 -11.53
CA TRP A 61 -13.01 15.12 -11.15
C TRP A 61 -13.14 16.06 -12.34
N LEU A 62 -12.60 15.67 -13.51
CA LEU A 62 -12.70 16.45 -14.75
C LEU A 62 -14.10 16.36 -15.38
N TYR A 63 -14.79 15.24 -15.23
CA TYR A 63 -16.07 14.94 -15.86
C TYR A 63 -17.09 14.42 -14.82
N PRO A 64 -17.53 15.25 -13.87
CA PRO A 64 -18.41 14.84 -12.78
C PRO A 64 -19.77 14.32 -13.26
N GLU A 65 -20.24 14.74 -14.43
CA GLU A 65 -21.46 14.23 -15.06
C GLU A 65 -21.34 12.76 -15.48
N GLN A 66 -20.11 12.25 -15.60
CA GLN A 66 -19.79 10.85 -15.93
C GLN A 66 -19.20 10.10 -14.73
N ALA A 67 -19.32 10.61 -13.51
CA ALA A 67 -18.62 10.08 -12.34
C ALA A 67 -18.78 8.57 -12.15
N ASN A 68 -20.00 8.02 -12.28
CA ASN A 68 -20.27 6.59 -12.12
C ASN A 68 -19.48 5.71 -13.10
N LYS A 69 -19.21 6.21 -14.32
CA LYS A 69 -18.43 5.49 -15.35
C LYS A 69 -16.97 5.30 -14.91
N TYR A 70 -16.41 6.29 -14.22
CA TYR A 70 -15.03 6.27 -13.75
C TYR A 70 -14.88 5.71 -12.33
N ALA A 71 -15.95 5.74 -11.52
CA ALA A 71 -15.97 5.20 -10.17
C ALA A 71 -15.74 3.67 -10.15
N ILE A 72 -16.34 2.92 -11.08
CA ILE A 72 -16.15 1.45 -11.18
C ILE A 72 -14.67 1.06 -11.39
N PRO A 73 -13.97 1.55 -12.43
CA PRO A 73 -12.56 1.21 -12.60
C PRO A 73 -11.68 1.76 -11.47
N ALA A 74 -12.01 2.93 -10.90
CA ALA A 74 -11.30 3.46 -9.73
C ALA A 74 -11.37 2.49 -8.53
N GLY A 75 -12.59 2.09 -8.14
CA GLY A 75 -12.80 1.15 -7.03
C GLY A 75 -12.16 -0.23 -7.28
N ALA A 76 -12.23 -0.73 -8.51
CA ALA A 76 -11.60 -2.00 -8.87
C ALA A 76 -10.07 -1.96 -8.72
N LEU A 77 -9.43 -0.88 -9.18
CA LEU A 77 -7.99 -0.67 -9.03
C LEU A 77 -7.62 -0.43 -7.57
N SER A 78 -8.40 0.34 -6.80
CA SER A 78 -8.16 0.53 -5.37
C SER A 78 -8.16 -0.80 -4.60
N VAL A 79 -9.10 -1.71 -4.90
CA VAL A 79 -9.21 -3.03 -4.27
C VAL A 79 -8.08 -3.96 -4.72
N SER A 80 -7.78 -3.97 -6.03
CA SER A 80 -6.65 -4.68 -6.62
C SER A 80 -5.34 -4.32 -5.90
N ARG A 81 -5.07 -3.02 -5.76
CA ARG A 81 -3.90 -2.49 -5.06
C ARG A 81 -3.81 -3.01 -3.64
N MET A 82 -4.88 -2.93 -2.86
CA MET A 82 -4.91 -3.36 -1.45
C MET A 82 -4.54 -4.83 -1.30
N CYS A 83 -5.10 -5.68 -2.17
CA CYS A 83 -4.83 -7.12 -2.15
C CYS A 83 -3.39 -7.45 -2.55
N MET A 84 -2.89 -6.82 -3.62
CA MET A 84 -1.52 -7.00 -4.10
C MET A 84 -0.49 -6.48 -3.09
N TYR A 85 -0.80 -5.36 -2.44
CA TYR A 85 0.08 -4.76 -1.46
C TYR A 85 0.18 -5.60 -0.19
N TYR A 86 -0.93 -6.14 0.32
CA TYR A 86 -0.89 -7.08 1.44
C TYR A 86 -0.06 -8.33 1.06
N HIS A 87 -0.29 -8.90 -0.12
CA HIS A 87 0.52 -10.02 -0.59
C HIS A 87 2.02 -9.66 -0.65
N MET A 88 2.36 -8.46 -1.15
CA MET A 88 3.73 -7.97 -1.21
C MET A 88 4.39 -7.87 0.17
N ILE A 89 3.69 -7.30 1.16
CA ILE A 89 4.19 -7.19 2.54
C ILE A 89 4.53 -8.57 3.10
N LEU A 90 3.67 -9.57 2.88
CA LEU A 90 3.92 -10.95 3.32
C LEU A 90 5.17 -11.53 2.64
N GLU A 91 5.21 -11.50 1.30
CA GLU A 91 6.31 -12.05 0.50
C GLU A 91 7.68 -11.47 0.88
N GLN A 92 7.76 -10.15 1.03
CA GLN A 92 9.00 -9.47 1.39
C GLN A 92 9.50 -9.88 2.77
N ASN A 93 8.58 -10.21 3.67
CA ASN A 93 8.88 -10.44 5.06
C ASN A 93 8.88 -11.91 5.47
N LEU A 94 8.66 -12.85 4.54
CA LEU A 94 8.74 -14.29 4.78
C LEU A 94 10.06 -14.71 5.44
N TYR A 95 11.16 -14.03 5.12
CA TYR A 95 12.47 -14.28 5.72
C TYR A 95 12.48 -14.10 7.25
N TRP A 96 11.67 -13.18 7.77
CA TRP A 96 11.61 -12.83 9.19
C TRP A 96 10.58 -13.66 9.97
N MET A 97 9.77 -14.46 9.29
CA MET A 97 8.63 -15.17 9.85
C MET A 97 8.93 -16.66 10.04
N SER A 98 8.43 -17.23 11.13
CA SER A 98 8.39 -18.68 11.30
C SER A 98 7.28 -19.29 10.43
N ASP A 99 7.37 -20.58 10.11
CA ASP A 99 6.40 -21.23 9.21
C ASP A 99 4.96 -21.18 9.73
N LYS A 100 4.78 -21.21 11.06
CA LYS A 100 3.46 -21.00 11.68
C LYS A 100 2.90 -19.61 11.35
N ILE A 101 3.72 -18.57 11.45
CA ILE A 101 3.30 -17.19 11.17
C ILE A 101 3.04 -17.01 9.66
N LYS A 102 3.86 -17.61 8.79
CA LYS A 102 3.62 -17.60 7.34
C LYS A 102 2.25 -18.18 7.00
N ARG A 103 1.92 -19.37 7.54
CA ARG A 103 0.61 -20.01 7.30
C ARG A 103 -0.54 -19.11 7.74
N ILE A 104 -0.46 -18.53 8.96
CA ILE A 104 -1.48 -17.60 9.46
C ILE A 104 -1.58 -16.37 8.55
N GLY A 105 -0.46 -15.82 8.09
CA GLY A 105 -0.41 -14.67 7.17
C GLY A 105 -1.13 -14.96 5.84
N TYR A 106 -0.83 -16.08 5.18
CA TYR A 106 -1.53 -16.44 3.93
C TYR A 106 -3.01 -16.77 4.14
N THR A 107 -3.36 -17.46 5.24
CA THR A 107 -4.77 -17.68 5.58
C THR A 107 -5.48 -16.34 5.79
N SER A 108 -4.83 -15.40 6.46
CA SER A 108 -5.33 -14.04 6.66
C SER A 108 -5.50 -13.29 5.33
N LEU A 109 -4.54 -13.41 4.40
CA LEU A 109 -4.63 -12.85 3.05
C LEU A 109 -5.83 -13.40 2.27
N ILE A 110 -6.13 -14.70 2.36
CA ILE A 110 -7.29 -15.29 1.67
C ILE A 110 -8.59 -14.64 2.19
N PHE A 111 -8.77 -14.56 3.51
CA PHE A 111 -9.95 -13.91 4.08
C PHE A 111 -10.04 -12.42 3.71
N TYR A 112 -8.89 -11.73 3.66
CA TYR A 112 -8.82 -10.34 3.25
C TYR A 112 -9.26 -10.14 1.80
N VAL A 113 -8.77 -10.98 0.88
CA VAL A 113 -9.17 -10.95 -0.53
C VAL A 113 -10.66 -11.25 -0.68
N MET A 114 -11.19 -12.23 0.05
CA MET A 114 -12.62 -12.54 0.04
C MET A 114 -13.48 -11.36 0.51
N ALA A 115 -13.08 -10.66 1.58
CA ALA A 115 -13.78 -9.47 2.05
C ALA A 115 -13.76 -8.34 1.00
N ASN A 116 -12.62 -8.12 0.34
CA ASN A 116 -12.47 -7.15 -0.73
C ASN A 116 -13.33 -7.49 -1.97
N ILE A 117 -13.46 -8.77 -2.32
CA ILE A 117 -14.36 -9.22 -3.40
C ILE A 117 -15.82 -8.84 -3.07
N VAL A 118 -16.23 -8.98 -1.81
CA VAL A 118 -17.57 -8.54 -1.38
C VAL A 118 -17.71 -7.02 -1.53
N VAL A 119 -16.71 -6.25 -1.08
CA VAL A 119 -16.72 -4.78 -1.19
C VAL A 119 -16.88 -4.33 -2.65
N ILE A 120 -16.05 -4.84 -3.57
CA ILE A 120 -16.11 -4.44 -4.98
C ILE A 120 -17.40 -4.93 -5.65
N SER A 121 -17.89 -6.12 -5.32
CA SER A 121 -19.14 -6.65 -5.88
C SER A 121 -20.34 -5.81 -5.45
N SER A 122 -20.41 -5.43 -4.17
CA SER A 122 -21.44 -4.53 -3.66
C SER A 122 -21.36 -3.13 -4.31
N PHE A 123 -20.16 -2.60 -4.48
CA PHE A 123 -19.94 -1.33 -5.14
C PHE A 123 -20.38 -1.34 -6.62
N ILE A 124 -20.03 -2.38 -7.38
CA ILE A 124 -20.43 -2.55 -8.77
C ILE A 124 -21.95 -2.71 -8.88
N THR A 125 -22.55 -3.59 -8.08
CA THR A 125 -24.00 -3.82 -8.13
C THR A 125 -24.81 -2.57 -7.78
N TYR A 126 -24.33 -1.73 -6.85
CA TYR A 126 -24.93 -0.42 -6.59
C TYR A 126 -24.83 0.53 -7.79
N ASN A 127 -23.64 0.67 -8.40
CA ASN A 127 -23.44 1.54 -9.55
C ASN A 127 -24.23 1.08 -10.79
N LEU A 128 -24.59 -0.20 -10.88
CA LEU A 128 -25.48 -0.76 -11.90
C LEU A 128 -26.98 -0.60 -11.57
N GLY A 129 -27.33 -0.02 -10.41
CA GLY A 129 -28.72 0.13 -9.97
C GLY A 129 -29.38 -1.17 -9.48
N LEU A 130 -28.59 -2.21 -9.22
CA LEU A 130 -29.06 -3.53 -8.77
C LEU A 130 -29.09 -3.67 -7.24
N ALA A 131 -28.44 -2.77 -6.51
CA ALA A 131 -28.39 -2.76 -5.06
C ALA A 131 -28.91 -1.44 -4.49
N ALA A 132 -29.58 -1.52 -3.33
CA ALA A 132 -30.08 -0.35 -2.62
C ALA A 132 -28.96 0.41 -1.88
N GLN A 133 -29.18 1.70 -1.61
CA GLN A 133 -28.20 2.58 -0.97
C GLN A 133 -27.73 2.07 0.41
N PHE A 134 -28.58 1.37 1.17
CA PHE A 134 -28.18 0.82 2.48
C PHE A 134 -27.03 -0.19 2.36
N VAL A 135 -26.91 -0.90 1.21
CA VAL A 135 -25.82 -1.84 0.96
C VAL A 135 -24.47 -1.12 0.97
N ILE A 136 -24.40 0.07 0.35
CA ILE A 136 -23.19 0.88 0.31
C ILE A 136 -22.75 1.35 1.69
N ILE A 137 -23.69 1.67 2.57
CA ILE A 137 -23.38 2.05 3.96
C ILE A 137 -22.67 0.89 4.68
N TYR A 138 -23.18 -0.33 4.55
CA TYR A 138 -22.51 -1.52 5.12
C TYR A 138 -21.18 -1.82 4.43
N THR A 139 -21.10 -1.67 3.11
CA THR A 139 -19.86 -1.83 2.35
C THR A 139 -18.77 -0.87 2.84
N HIS A 140 -19.10 0.38 3.16
CA HIS A 140 -18.17 1.35 3.74
C HIS A 140 -17.59 0.87 5.08
N TYR A 141 -18.41 0.31 5.96
CA TYR A 141 -17.91 -0.24 7.23
C TYR A 141 -17.02 -1.47 7.02
N VAL A 142 -17.34 -2.32 6.04
CA VAL A 142 -16.49 -3.47 5.69
C VAL A 142 -15.15 -2.99 5.13
N ASP A 143 -15.14 -1.99 4.26
CA ASP A 143 -13.93 -1.39 3.70
C ASP A 143 -13.05 -0.79 4.80
N LEU A 144 -13.64 -0.08 5.77
CA LEU A 144 -12.94 0.42 6.96
C LEU A 144 -12.28 -0.71 7.77
N VAL A 145 -13.00 -1.82 8.00
CA VAL A 145 -12.46 -2.97 8.73
C VAL A 145 -11.31 -3.63 7.98
N VAL A 146 -11.45 -3.77 6.65
CA VAL A 146 -10.40 -4.28 5.77
C VAL A 146 -9.16 -3.37 5.82
N TYR A 147 -9.34 -2.06 5.79
CA TYR A 147 -8.24 -1.11 5.88
C TYR A 147 -7.50 -1.22 7.23
N LEU A 148 -8.25 -1.26 8.34
CA LEU A 148 -7.67 -1.48 9.68
C LEU A 148 -6.94 -2.82 9.79
N TRP A 149 -7.47 -3.88 9.19
CA TRP A 149 -6.81 -5.18 9.13
C TRP A 149 -5.43 -5.04 8.47
N LEU A 150 -5.35 -4.40 7.29
CA LEU A 150 -4.10 -4.19 6.58
C LEU A 150 -3.08 -3.42 7.44
N SER A 151 -3.48 -2.30 8.04
CA SER A 151 -2.60 -1.51 8.92
C SER A 151 -2.10 -2.29 10.13
N ILE A 152 -2.95 -3.13 10.74
CA ILE A 152 -2.51 -4.02 11.83
C ILE A 152 -1.44 -4.99 11.34
N MET A 153 -1.62 -5.57 10.16
CA MET A 153 -0.66 -6.51 9.59
C MET A 153 0.69 -5.85 9.30
N GLU A 154 0.71 -4.64 8.76
CA GLU A 154 1.95 -3.88 8.55
C GLU A 154 2.68 -3.58 9.84
N ILE A 155 1.96 -3.16 10.88
CA ILE A 155 2.54 -2.90 12.20
C ILE A 155 3.14 -4.18 12.76
N LEU A 156 2.43 -5.31 12.67
CA LEU A 156 2.92 -6.61 13.13
C LEU A 156 4.20 -7.03 12.40
N VAL A 157 4.23 -6.88 11.08
CA VAL A 157 5.40 -7.22 10.25
C VAL A 157 6.58 -6.32 10.60
N SER A 158 6.37 -5.00 10.65
CA SER A 158 7.38 -4.02 11.01
C SER A 158 7.97 -4.26 12.39
N TYR A 159 7.12 -4.59 13.37
CA TYR A 159 7.55 -4.95 14.71
C TYR A 159 8.42 -6.22 14.73
N LYS A 160 8.05 -7.25 13.95
CA LYS A 160 8.84 -8.48 13.84
C LYS A 160 10.20 -8.23 13.21
N VAL A 161 10.26 -7.44 12.13
CA VAL A 161 11.52 -7.02 11.49
C VAL A 161 12.41 -6.29 12.49
N TYR A 162 11.85 -5.33 13.22
CA TYR A 162 12.58 -4.57 14.23
C TYR A 162 13.16 -5.48 15.33
N MET A 163 12.33 -6.36 15.91
CA MET A 163 12.76 -7.23 17.00
C MET A 163 13.83 -8.25 16.56
N ASN A 164 13.67 -8.82 15.37
CA ASN A 164 14.66 -9.76 14.82
C ASN A 164 15.98 -9.04 14.49
N SER A 165 15.89 -7.86 13.89
CA SER A 165 17.06 -7.03 13.55
C SER A 165 17.79 -6.55 14.81
N LYS A 166 17.07 -6.16 15.86
CA LYS A 166 17.66 -5.75 17.14
C LYS A 166 18.52 -6.86 17.74
N LYS A 167 18.03 -8.09 17.72
CA LYS A 167 18.76 -9.25 18.27
C LYS A 167 20.06 -9.54 17.51
N LYS A 168 20.04 -9.42 16.17
CA LYS A 168 21.19 -9.77 15.32
C LYS A 168 22.18 -8.62 15.14
N VAL A 169 21.69 -7.43 14.81
CA VAL A 169 22.54 -6.31 14.33
C VAL A 169 23.04 -5.44 15.48
N LYS A 170 22.23 -5.20 16.51
CA LYS A 170 22.62 -4.32 17.63
C LYS A 170 23.85 -4.84 18.38
N ALA A 171 23.99 -6.16 18.46
CA ALA A 171 25.14 -6.81 19.09
C ALA A 171 26.44 -6.61 18.29
N VAL A 172 26.35 -6.39 16.98
CA VAL A 172 27.50 -6.34 16.06
C VAL A 172 27.89 -4.90 15.71
N SER A 173 26.92 -4.03 15.45
CA SER A 173 27.20 -2.64 15.09
C SER A 173 26.07 -1.69 15.48
N LEU A 174 26.39 -0.74 16.36
CA LEU A 174 25.45 0.32 16.75
C LEU A 174 25.14 1.26 15.57
N SER A 175 26.10 1.50 14.68
CA SER A 175 25.91 2.34 13.50
C SER A 175 24.89 1.74 12.52
N LEU A 176 25.02 0.43 12.22
CA LEU A 176 24.05 -0.28 11.38
C LEU A 176 22.69 -0.36 12.07
N TRP A 177 22.67 -0.60 13.38
CA TRP A 177 21.43 -0.59 14.16
C TRP A 177 20.65 0.72 14.05
N ARG A 178 21.32 1.88 14.12
CA ARG A 178 20.68 3.20 13.94
C ARG A 178 20.03 3.36 12.56
N LYS A 179 20.67 2.84 11.49
CA LYS A 179 20.09 2.85 10.13
C LYS A 179 18.80 2.02 10.06
N ILE A 180 18.76 0.87 10.74
CA ILE A 180 17.56 0.04 10.83
C ILE A 180 16.45 0.76 11.60
N GLN A 181 16.78 1.43 12.72
CA GLN A 181 15.81 2.21 13.48
C GLN A 181 15.17 3.31 12.63
N PHE A 182 15.99 4.02 11.84
CA PHE A 182 15.48 5.03 10.92
C PHE A 182 14.54 4.41 9.87
N GLY A 183 14.94 3.31 9.23
CA GLY A 183 14.07 2.62 8.25
C GLY A 183 12.74 2.17 8.86
N THR A 184 12.75 1.58 10.06
CA THR A 184 11.51 1.20 10.76
C THR A 184 10.65 2.41 11.13
N ALA A 185 11.26 3.54 11.49
CA ALA A 185 10.52 4.77 11.80
C ALA A 185 9.83 5.34 10.56
N VAL A 186 10.46 5.28 9.38
CA VAL A 186 9.85 5.70 8.11
C VAL A 186 8.63 4.84 7.77
N ILE A 187 8.73 3.52 7.98
CA ILE A 187 7.59 2.60 7.75
C ILE A 187 6.45 2.90 8.73
N ALA A 188 6.76 3.15 10.00
CA ALA A 188 5.75 3.54 10.99
C ALA A 188 5.07 4.86 10.63
N LEU A 189 5.80 5.83 10.08
CA LEU A 189 5.24 7.08 9.58
C LEU A 189 4.24 6.82 8.43
N CYS A 190 4.55 5.91 7.51
CA CYS A 190 3.64 5.54 6.43
C CYS A 190 2.33 4.94 6.97
N ALA A 191 2.39 4.07 7.98
CA ALA A 191 1.21 3.54 8.64
C ALA A 191 0.37 4.64 9.35
N ILE A 192 1.01 5.69 9.88
CA ILE A 192 0.30 6.84 10.46
C ILE A 192 -0.41 7.66 9.37
N LEU A 193 0.23 7.86 8.21
CA LEU A 193 -0.39 8.56 7.08
C LEU A 193 -1.66 7.86 6.60
N ASP A 194 -1.70 6.52 6.65
CA ASP A 194 -2.90 5.75 6.35
C ASP A 194 -4.06 6.07 7.30
N PHE A 195 -3.78 6.22 8.60
CA PHE A 195 -4.81 6.66 9.55
C PHE A 195 -5.28 8.09 9.28
N VAL A 196 -4.36 8.99 8.88
CA VAL A 196 -4.74 10.37 8.53
C VAL A 196 -5.69 10.38 7.34
N VAL A 197 -5.33 9.65 6.28
CA VAL A 197 -6.17 9.47 5.08
C VAL A 197 -7.55 8.90 5.45
N LEU A 198 -7.58 7.90 6.31
CA LEU A 198 -8.81 7.28 6.78
C LEU A 198 -9.69 8.26 7.56
N VAL A 199 -9.09 9.09 8.42
CA VAL A 199 -9.81 10.13 9.16
C VAL A 199 -10.36 11.19 8.20
N MET A 200 -9.59 11.63 7.20
CA MET A 200 -10.05 12.59 6.20
C MET A 200 -11.24 12.08 5.41
N GLU A 201 -11.18 10.83 4.96
CA GLU A 201 -12.28 10.17 4.28
C GLU A 201 -13.55 10.11 5.14
N ASN A 202 -13.43 9.75 6.42
CA ASN A 202 -14.58 9.67 7.32
C ASN A 202 -15.06 11.04 7.83
N ALA A 203 -14.25 12.09 7.71
CA ALA A 203 -14.64 13.47 7.98
C ALA A 203 -15.44 14.11 6.83
N GLY A 204 -15.62 13.39 5.71
CA GLY A 204 -16.38 13.84 4.53
C GLY A 204 -15.53 14.48 3.44
N ASP A 205 -14.21 14.57 3.60
CA ASP A 205 -13.29 15.09 2.58
C ASP A 205 -12.81 13.98 1.64
N HIS A 206 -13.78 13.30 1.02
CA HIS A 206 -13.54 12.18 0.12
C HIS A 206 -12.68 12.59 -1.08
N HIS A 207 -12.90 13.79 -1.60
CA HIS A 207 -12.18 14.32 -2.76
C HIS A 207 -10.68 14.42 -2.49
N LEU A 208 -10.27 15.05 -1.39
CA LEU A 208 -8.87 15.16 -1.04
C LEU A 208 -8.29 13.79 -0.68
N ALA A 209 -9.02 12.98 0.11
CA ALA A 209 -8.57 11.65 0.54
C ALA A 209 -8.25 10.73 -0.65
N TYR A 210 -9.14 10.58 -1.63
CA TYR A 210 -8.90 9.72 -2.80
C TYR A 210 -7.85 10.29 -3.75
N THR A 211 -7.59 11.59 -3.71
CA THR A 211 -6.54 12.23 -4.50
C THR A 211 -5.14 11.98 -3.92
N ILE A 212 -4.99 12.04 -2.59
CA ILE A 212 -3.70 11.82 -1.91
C ILE A 212 -3.39 10.35 -1.63
N LYS A 213 -4.40 9.46 -1.66
CA LYS A 213 -4.23 8.02 -1.42
C LYS A 213 -3.20 7.37 -2.35
N PRO A 214 -3.32 7.45 -3.69
CA PRO A 214 -2.36 6.83 -4.61
C PRO A 214 -0.90 7.27 -4.39
N PRO A 215 -0.56 8.57 -4.25
CA PRO A 215 0.83 8.95 -4.02
C PRO A 215 1.37 8.51 -2.65
N ILE A 216 0.55 8.48 -1.60
CA ILE A 216 0.95 7.94 -0.29
C ILE A 216 1.26 6.44 -0.40
N PHE A 217 0.41 5.68 -1.09
CA PHE A 217 0.65 4.26 -1.35
C PHE A 217 1.89 4.02 -2.21
N GLY A 218 2.09 4.81 -3.27
CA GLY A 218 3.29 4.74 -4.11
C GLY A 218 4.57 4.99 -3.31
N PHE A 219 4.58 6.05 -2.49
CA PHE A 219 5.67 6.35 -1.57
C PHE A 219 5.95 5.18 -0.61
N LYS A 220 4.89 4.64 0.00
CA LYS A 220 4.97 3.53 0.95
C LYS A 220 5.55 2.27 0.32
N ILE A 221 5.05 1.86 -0.85
CA ILE A 221 5.57 0.69 -1.58
C ILE A 221 7.07 0.84 -1.81
N VAL A 222 7.50 1.99 -2.33
CA VAL A 222 8.92 2.24 -2.63
C VAL A 222 9.78 2.19 -1.35
N PHE A 223 9.38 2.91 -0.31
CA PHE A 223 10.16 2.99 0.92
C PHE A 223 10.19 1.67 1.68
N GLU A 224 9.07 0.95 1.79
CA GLU A 224 9.05 -0.37 2.42
C GLU A 224 9.90 -1.37 1.67
N CYS A 225 9.80 -1.40 0.33
CA CYS A 225 10.66 -2.23 -0.52
C CYS A 225 12.14 -1.95 -0.25
N LEU A 226 12.55 -0.67 -0.29
CA LEU A 226 13.94 -0.28 -0.09
C LEU A 226 14.42 -0.56 1.33
N CYS A 227 13.65 -0.15 2.35
CA CYS A 227 14.01 -0.31 3.75
C CYS A 227 14.09 -1.80 4.14
N PHE A 228 13.10 -2.62 3.80
CA PHE A 228 13.13 -4.04 4.17
C PHE A 228 14.26 -4.80 3.48
N GLN A 229 14.55 -4.50 2.21
CA GLN A 229 15.64 -5.15 1.48
C GLN A 229 17.00 -4.70 2.00
N PHE A 230 17.16 -3.41 2.30
CA PHE A 230 18.36 -2.88 2.94
C PHE A 230 18.62 -3.53 4.31
N ILE A 231 17.59 -3.62 5.16
CA ILE A 231 17.67 -4.29 6.46
C ILE A 231 18.05 -5.76 6.29
N LYS A 232 17.44 -6.46 5.32
CA LYS A 232 17.73 -7.87 5.02
C LYS A 232 19.17 -8.05 4.54
N GLY A 233 19.66 -7.18 3.65
CA GLY A 233 21.04 -7.17 3.18
C GLY A 233 22.04 -7.03 4.32
N ILE A 234 21.83 -6.07 5.23
CA ILE A 234 22.66 -5.89 6.43
C ILE A 234 22.68 -7.16 7.29
N VAL A 235 21.52 -7.76 7.54
CA VAL A 235 21.42 -8.94 8.40
C VAL A 235 22.09 -10.16 7.78
N ILE A 236 21.95 -10.35 6.46
CA ILE A 236 22.61 -11.45 5.74
C ILE A 236 24.13 -11.25 5.74
N SER A 237 24.62 -10.03 5.51
CA SER A 237 26.07 -9.74 5.51
C SER A 237 26.75 -9.93 6.87
N ILE A 238 25.98 -9.91 7.96
CA ILE A 238 26.48 -10.19 9.32
C ILE A 238 26.45 -11.69 9.64
N GLY A 239 25.58 -12.46 8.99
CA GLY A 239 25.41 -13.90 9.20
C GLY A 239 26.33 -14.77 8.35
N GLN A 240 27.08 -14.19 7.42
CA GLN A 240 28.17 -14.79 6.66
C GLN A 240 29.50 -14.44 7.31
#